data_AF-I4HU08-F1
#
_entry.id   AF-I4HU08-F1
#
_cell.length_a   1.000
_cell.length_b   1.000
_cell.length_c   1.000
_cell.angle_alpha   90.00
_cell.angle_beta   90.00
_cell.angle_gamma   90.00
#
_symmetry.space_group_name_H-M   'P 1'
#
loop_
_entity.id
_entity.type
_entity.pdbx_description
1 polymer ?
#
loop_
_entity_poly.entity_id
_entity_poly.type
_entity_poly.pdbx_seq_one_letter_code
_entity_poly.pdbx_strand_id
1 'polypeptide(L)' 'MENVPEILKAYGGIIRDEIVAHLESCGYQVVTTSLNAAYYGVPQTRSRAFFLASLERLPSLPQATHSGDIRNAI' A
#
# COMPACT_ATOMS: atom_id res chain seq x y z
N MET A 1 -2.08 -1.55 -8.33
CA MET A 1 -1.96 -0.08 -8.53
C MET A 1 -1.09 0.49 -7.41
N GLU A 2 -0.21 1.45 -7.73
CA GLU A 2 0.65 2.15 -6.76
C GLU A 2 0.38 3.65 -6.81
N ASN A 3 0.48 4.34 -5.67
CA ASN A 3 0.39 5.80 -5.60
C ASN A 3 1.07 6.35 -4.33
N VAL A 4 1.10 7.67 -4.15
CA VAL A 4 1.45 8.32 -2.88
C VAL A 4 0.48 7.92 -1.75
N PRO A 5 0.93 7.83 -0.48
CA PRO A 5 0.12 7.34 0.65
C PRO A 5 -1.19 8.09 0.88
N GLU A 6 -1.24 9.36 0.51
CA GLU A 6 -2.36 10.27 0.74
C GLU A 6 -3.64 9.79 0.07
N ILE A 7 -3.57 9.03 -1.04
CA ILE A 7 -4.76 8.48 -1.71
C ILE A 7 -5.61 7.60 -0.76
N LEU A 8 -4.97 6.92 0.20
CA LEU A 8 -5.68 6.05 1.14
C LEU A 8 -6.54 6.83 2.15
N LYS A 9 -6.27 8.12 2.33
CA LYS A 9 -6.93 9.02 3.28
C LYS A 9 -7.68 10.16 2.60
N ALA A 10 -7.52 10.32 1.29
CA ALA A 10 -8.11 11.40 0.51
C ALA A 10 -9.63 11.44 0.72
N TYR A 11 -10.15 12.63 0.99
CA TYR A 11 -11.58 12.87 1.28
C TYR A 11 -12.14 11.94 2.38
N GLY A 12 -11.36 11.68 3.43
CA GLY A 12 -11.79 10.80 4.52
C GLY A 12 -11.77 9.31 4.18
N GLY A 13 -11.07 8.92 3.11
CA GLY A 13 -10.98 7.53 2.64
C GLY A 13 -11.91 7.19 1.48
N ILE A 14 -12.78 8.11 1.07
CA ILE A 14 -13.76 7.89 -0.03
C ILE A 14 -13.07 7.36 -1.29
N ILE A 15 -11.92 7.93 -1.68
CA ILE A 15 -11.22 7.51 -2.90
C ILE A 15 -10.72 6.07 -2.79
N ARG A 16 -10.19 5.66 -1.63
CA ARG A 16 -9.80 4.26 -1.40
C ARG A 16 -11.01 3.35 -1.52
N ASP A 17 -12.11 3.73 -0.89
CA ASP A 17 -13.31 2.90 -0.79
C ASP A 17 -13.99 2.73 -2.15
N GLU A 18 -14.05 3.79 -2.97
CA GLU A 18 -14.55 3.70 -4.36
C GLU A 18 -13.71 2.77 -5.22
N ILE A 19 -12.38 2.85 -5.12
CA ILE A 19 -11.47 1.97 -5.88
C ILE A 19 -11.63 0.52 -5.45
N VAL A 20 -11.69 0.27 -4.13
CA VAL A 20 -11.89 -1.07 -3.57
C VAL A 20 -13.25 -1.63 -4.00
N ALA A 21 -14.33 -0.87 -3.82
CA ALA A 21 -15.67 -1.29 -4.21
C ALA A 21 -15.78 -1.59 -5.70
N HIS A 22 -15.15 -0.79 -6.56
CA HIS A 22 -15.12 -1.06 -8.00
C HIS A 22 -14.41 -2.38 -8.32
N LEU A 23 -13.23 -2.62 -7.74
CA LEU A 23 -12.49 -3.88 -7.94
C LEU A 23 -13.28 -5.09 -7.40
N GLU A 24 -13.89 -4.97 -6.24
CA GLU A 24 -14.73 -6.02 -5.64
C GLU A 24 -15.97 -6.28 -6.50
N SER A 25 -16.59 -5.25 -7.10
CA SER A 25 -17.71 -5.41 -8.04
C SER A 25 -17.32 -6.18 -9.31
N CYS A 26 -16.04 -6.14 -9.69
CA CYS A 26 -15.46 -6.93 -10.78
C CYS A 26 -15.03 -8.34 -10.34
N GLY A 27 -15.28 -8.75 -9.09
CA GLY A 27 -14.98 -10.08 -8.55
C GLY A 27 -13.58 -10.24 -7.97
N TYR A 28 -12.82 -9.17 -7.78
CA TYR A 28 -11.48 -9.24 -7.20
C TYR A 28 -11.52 -9.29 -5.67
N GLN A 29 -10.61 -10.06 -5.08
CA GLN A 29 -10.20 -9.93 -3.68
C GLN A 29 -9.13 -8.86 -3.58
N VAL A 30 -9.34 -7.86 -2.72
CA VAL A 30 -8.52 -6.64 -2.67
C VAL A 30 -7.82 -6.49 -1.32
N VAL A 31 -6.54 -6.10 -1.36
CA VAL A 31 -5.76 -5.69 -0.18
C VAL A 31 -5.12 -4.35 -0.46
N THR A 32 -5.31 -3.41 0.47
CA THR A 32 -4.67 -2.09 0.42
C THR A 32 -3.66 -1.95 1.55
N THR A 33 -2.51 -1.35 1.26
CA THR A 33 -1.49 -1.06 2.29
C THR A 33 -0.67 0.17 1.94
N SER A 34 0.06 0.73 2.90
CA SER A 34 1.17 1.64 2.64
C SER A 34 2.47 1.04 3.14
N LEU A 35 3.44 0.90 2.24
CA LEU A 35 4.75 0.34 2.54
C LEU A 35 5.84 1.40 2.35
N ASN A 36 6.82 1.43 3.27
CA ASN A 36 7.98 2.30 3.19
C ASN A 36 9.18 1.52 2.66
N ALA A 37 9.78 1.99 1.56
CA ALA A 37 10.93 1.37 0.91
C ALA A 37 12.13 1.16 1.86
N ALA A 38 12.26 2.01 2.90
CA ALA A 38 13.27 1.87 3.97
C ALA A 38 13.24 0.49 4.64
N TYR A 39 12.05 -0.11 4.78
CA TYR A 39 11.88 -1.41 5.42
C TYR A 39 12.16 -2.60 4.48
N TYR A 40 12.53 -2.32 3.23
CA TYR A 40 12.78 -3.31 2.18
C TYR A 40 14.17 -3.14 1.55
N GLY A 41 15.13 -2.55 2.28
CA GLY A 41 16.54 -2.52 1.90
C GLY A 41 16.95 -1.32 1.04
N VAL A 42 16.07 -0.32 0.88
CA VAL A 42 16.39 0.92 0.17
C VAL A 42 16.72 2.01 1.20
N PRO A 43 17.88 2.69 1.16
CA PRO A 43 18.22 3.76 2.09
C PRO A 43 17.46 5.07 1.77
N GLN A 44 16.13 5.00 1.74
CA GLN A 44 15.25 6.11 1.40
C GLN A 44 13.92 5.99 2.16
N THR A 45 13.55 7.05 2.88
CA THR A 45 12.21 7.20 3.46
C THR A 45 11.20 7.53 2.36
N ARG A 46 10.63 6.50 1.74
CA ARG A 46 9.66 6.64 0.66
C ARG A 46 8.50 5.69 0.89
N SER A 47 7.39 6.25 1.37
CA SER A 47 6.13 5.51 1.52
C SER A 47 5.31 5.58 0.24
N ARG A 48 4.65 4.48 -0.08
CA ARG A 48 3.71 4.36 -1.21
C ARG A 48 2.50 3.53 -0.81
N ALA A 49 1.34 3.92 -1.31
CA ALA A 49 0.12 3.15 -1.24
C ALA A 49 0.13 2.07 -2.34
N PHE A 50 -0.31 0.88 -1.98
CA PHE A 50 -0.47 -0.25 -2.88
C PHE A 50 -1.89 -0.77 -2.77
N PHE A 51 -2.52 -0.97 -3.92
CA PHE A 51 -3.78 -1.70 -4.07
C PHE A 51 -3.45 -2.97 -4.85
N LEU A 52 -3.52 -4.11 -4.17
CA LEU A 52 -3.35 -5.44 -4.72
C LEU A 52 -4.73 -6.06 -4.93
N ALA A 53 -4.99 -6.61 -6.11
CA ALA A 53 -6.25 -7.22 -6.45
C ALA A 53 -5.99 -8.53 -7.21
N SER A 54 -6.71 -9.60 -6.86
CA SER A 54 -6.64 -10.89 -7.57
C SER A 54 -8.02 -11.55 -7.63
N LEU A 55 -8.34 -12.19 -8.76
CA LEU A 55 -9.58 -12.97 -8.93
C LEU A 55 -9.54 -14.32 -8.20
N GLU A 56 -8.35 -14.87 -7.97
CA GLU A 56 -8.20 -16.26 -7.51
C GLU A 56 -8.04 -16.36 -5.99
N ARG A 57 -7.29 -15.44 -5.37
CA ARG A 57 -6.95 -15.51 -3.95
C ARG A 57 -6.66 -14.14 -3.35
N LEU A 58 -6.81 -14.04 -2.03
CA LEU A 58 -6.42 -12.83 -1.31
C LEU A 58 -4.89 -12.61 -1.40
N PRO A 59 -4.43 -11.47 -1.93
CA PRO A 59 -3.00 -11.17 -1.98
C PRO A 59 -2.38 -11.08 -0.58
N SER A 60 -1.19 -11.65 -0.38
CA SER A 60 -0.42 -11.48 0.85
C SER A 60 0.54 -10.30 0.74
N LEU A 61 0.78 -9.61 1.86
CA LEU A 61 1.75 -8.52 1.92
C LEU A 61 3.15 -9.06 2.26
N PRO A 62 4.21 -8.47 1.70
CA PRO A 62 5.57 -8.85 2.05
C PRO A 62 5.90 -8.37 3.46
N GLN A 63 6.54 -9.24 4.25
CA GLN A 63 7.11 -8.83 5.53
C GLN A 63 8.31 -7.91 5.30
N ALA A 64 8.46 -6.92 6.18
CA ALA A 64 9.64 -6.07 6.19
C ALA A 64 10.91 -6.94 6.38
N THR A 65 11.93 -6.68 5.58
CA THR A 65 13.21 -7.40 5.64
C THR A 65 14.29 -6.58 6.35
N HIS A 66 14.08 -5.27 6.50
CA HIS A 66 14.99 -4.35 7.13
C HIS A 66 14.26 -3.56 8.21
N SER A 67 14.94 -3.33 9.33
CA SER A 67 14.48 -2.44 10.39
C SER A 67 15.66 -1.59 10.83
N GLY A 68 15.46 -0.28 10.91
CA GLY A 68 16.50 0.68 11.24
C GLY A 68 15.91 2.06 11.50
N ASP A 69 16.54 2.82 12.38
CA ASP A 69 16.08 4.16 12.75
C ASP A 69 16.34 5.14 11.60
N ILE A 70 15.31 5.35 10.77
CA ILE A 70 15.34 6.26 9.61
C ILE A 70 15.44 7.75 10.02
N ARG A 71 15.60 8.06 11.32
CA ARG A 71 15.69 9.42 11.86
C ARG A 71 17.08 10.06 11.83
N ASN A 72 18.15 9.32 11.49
CA ASN A 72 19.53 9.84 11.56
C ASN A 72 20.14 10.27 10.20
N ALA A 73 19.33 10.53 9.18
CA ALA A 73 19.80 11.21 7.97
C ALA A 73 19.42 12.71 8.04
N ILE A 74 20.14 13.46 8.89
CA ILE A 74 20.21 14.92 8.88
C ILE A 74 21.68 15.29 8.69
#